data_AF-A0A2L2TQ03-F1
#
_entry.id   AF-A0A2L2TQ03-F1
#
_cell.length_a   1.000
_cell.length_b   1.000
_cell.length_c   1.000
_cell.angle_alpha   90.00
_cell.angle_beta   90.00
_cell.angle_gamma   90.00
#
_symmetry.space_group_name_H-M   'P 1'
#
loop_
_entity.id
_entity.type
_entity.pdbx_description
1 polymer ?
#
loop_
_entity_poly.entity_id
_entity_poly.type
_entity_poly.pdbx_seq_one_letter_code
_entity_poly.pdbx_strand_id
1 'polypeptide(L)'
;MGRIIIHAVRHAQGFHNLGEEFFNLLDPALTPFGEQQCAERRQASFQDQSKFRFIASSPMTRTIHTTCLIFDKALQTQDILAIPEAQEISDHNCDIGSPPAVLAERCLQNDWPVDLSLVSEGWNDKDLYGPNSPITGACAERARAVRRILRERTNDLIKDDDEDVHIALVAHGSFLHYFSNDWENSTLGCGTGWKNCETRRYVFQNDESDEDAWVVETEESRQARGLKGPAPSAEEQRELYEKTMVGWVEQGLPDIRYYATALAHPRHEDQAKL
;
A
#
# COMPACT_ATOMS: atom_id res chain seq x y z
N MET A 1 -24.62 -7.33 12.66
CA MET A 1 -23.83 -8.16 11.75
C MET A 1 -22.44 -7.58 11.66
N GLY A 2 -21.43 -8.36 12.00
CA GLY A 2 -20.04 -7.93 11.94
C GLY A 2 -19.61 -7.54 10.52
N ARG A 3 -18.69 -6.59 10.40
CA ARG A 3 -18.12 -6.12 9.14
C ARG A 3 -16.68 -6.62 8.98
N ILE A 4 -16.19 -6.63 7.75
CA ILE A 4 -14.75 -6.70 7.49
C ILE A 4 -14.16 -5.29 7.67
N ILE A 5 -13.29 -5.12 8.65
CA ILE A 5 -12.50 -3.90 8.85
C ILE A 5 -11.10 -4.11 8.26
N ILE A 6 -10.81 -3.35 7.21
CA ILE A 6 -9.51 -3.37 6.53
C ILE A 6 -8.62 -2.29 7.14
N HIS A 7 -7.54 -2.70 7.79
CA HIS A 7 -6.50 -1.80 8.30
C HIS A 7 -5.44 -1.61 7.22
N ALA A 8 -5.56 -0.54 6.45
CA ALA A 8 -4.54 -0.17 5.48
C ALA A 8 -3.44 0.63 6.18
N VAL A 9 -2.19 0.20 6.01
CA VAL A 9 -1.02 0.79 6.66
C VAL A 9 0.00 1.18 5.61
N ARG A 10 0.43 2.45 5.58
CA ARG A 10 1.62 2.83 4.82
C ARG A 10 2.85 2.29 5.56
N HIS A 11 3.82 1.71 4.84
CA HIS A 11 5.08 1.30 5.43
C HIS A 11 5.72 2.41 6.30
N ALA A 12 6.48 2.01 7.32
CA ALA A 12 7.24 2.94 8.13
C ALA A 12 8.43 3.53 7.35
N GLN A 13 9.13 4.50 7.93
CA GLN A 13 10.22 5.19 7.24
C GLN A 13 11.28 4.19 6.73
N GLY A 14 11.47 4.17 5.42
CA GLY A 14 12.58 3.48 4.75
C GLY A 14 13.73 4.44 4.45
N PHE A 15 14.90 3.91 4.11
CA PHE A 15 16.04 4.75 3.74
C PHE A 15 15.73 5.70 2.56
N HIS A 16 14.90 5.28 1.60
CA HIS A 16 14.43 6.16 0.52
C HIS A 16 13.63 7.38 1.00
N ASN A 17 13.06 7.35 2.21
CA ASN A 17 12.31 8.50 2.75
C ASN A 17 13.23 9.56 3.37
N LEU A 18 14.55 9.35 3.42
CA LEU A 18 15.49 10.33 3.98
C LEU A 18 15.80 11.48 3.01
N GLY A 19 15.57 11.28 1.71
CA GLY A 19 15.82 12.27 0.67
C GLY A 19 15.86 11.66 -0.74
N GLU A 20 15.77 12.50 -1.76
CA GLU A 20 15.80 12.09 -3.18
C GLU A 20 17.10 11.38 -3.57
N GLU A 21 18.22 11.67 -2.89
CA GLU A 21 19.51 11.01 -3.08
C GLU A 21 19.45 9.49 -2.79
N PHE A 22 18.43 9.04 -2.05
CA PHE A 22 18.22 7.64 -1.71
C PHE A 22 17.22 6.93 -2.62
N PHE A 23 16.66 7.60 -3.64
CA PHE A 23 15.73 6.97 -4.59
C PHE A 23 16.41 5.91 -5.47
N ASN A 24 17.74 5.93 -5.56
CA ASN A 24 18.51 4.93 -6.29
C ASN A 24 18.69 3.60 -5.53
N LEU A 25 18.37 3.55 -4.23
CA LEU A 25 18.50 2.32 -3.44
C LEU A 25 17.47 1.30 -3.90
N LEU A 26 17.90 0.13 -4.38
CA LEU A 26 16.98 -0.96 -4.73
C LEU A 26 16.35 -1.59 -3.48
N ASP A 27 15.03 -1.78 -3.52
CA ASP A 27 14.21 -2.42 -2.47
C ASP A 27 14.70 -2.14 -1.03
N PRO A 28 14.72 -0.84 -0.63
CA PRO A 28 15.39 -0.38 0.58
C PRO A 28 14.72 -0.88 1.86
N ALA A 29 15.55 -1.15 2.87
CA ALA A 29 15.10 -1.50 4.21
C ALA A 29 14.50 -0.31 4.98
N LEU A 30 13.91 -0.62 6.14
CA LEU A 30 13.51 0.38 7.13
C LEU A 30 14.73 1.06 7.76
N THR A 31 14.56 2.30 8.18
CA THR A 31 15.51 2.96 9.08
C THR A 31 15.25 2.53 10.53
N PRO A 32 16.20 2.72 11.46
CA PRO A 32 15.91 2.53 12.89
C PRO A 32 14.73 3.38 13.39
N PHE A 33 14.54 4.57 12.83
CA PHE A 33 13.37 5.40 13.14
C PHE A 33 12.08 4.80 12.59
N GLY A 34 12.11 4.18 11.41
CA GLY A 34 10.99 3.41 10.88
C GLY A 34 10.61 2.22 11.77
N GLU A 35 11.57 1.51 12.34
CA GLU A 35 11.31 0.45 13.31
C GLU A 35 10.65 0.98 14.59
N GLN A 36 11.11 2.14 15.08
CA GLN A 36 10.47 2.84 16.19
C GLN A 36 9.02 3.22 15.87
N GLN A 37 8.75 3.76 14.68
CA GLN A 37 7.38 4.06 14.23
C GLN A 37 6.50 2.80 14.25
N CYS A 38 7.02 1.64 13.83
CA CYS A 38 6.28 0.38 13.89
C CYS A 38 5.96 -0.02 15.33
N ALA A 39 6.92 0.11 16.25
CA ALA A 39 6.70 -0.19 17.67
C ALA A 39 5.63 0.73 18.28
N GLU A 40 5.70 2.04 18.01
CA GLU A 40 4.71 3.02 18.45
C GLU A 40 3.32 2.70 17.87
N ARG A 41 3.24 2.37 16.58
CA ARG A 41 1.98 1.99 15.93
C ARG A 41 1.39 0.72 16.52
N ARG A 42 2.21 -0.30 16.76
CA ARG A 42 1.77 -1.54 17.44
C ARG A 42 1.16 -1.21 18.80
N GLN A 43 1.82 -0.36 19.59
CA GLN A 43 1.32 0.03 20.91
C GLN A 43 0.09 0.94 20.87
N ALA A 44 -0.06 1.78 19.85
CA ALA A 44 -1.16 2.74 19.78
C ALA A 44 -2.45 2.14 19.20
N SER A 45 -2.35 1.20 18.25
CA SER A 45 -3.50 0.77 17.44
C SER A 45 -3.66 -0.74 17.31
N PHE A 46 -2.62 -1.53 17.62
CA PHE A 46 -2.59 -2.98 17.38
C PHE A 46 -2.08 -3.77 18.59
N GLN A 47 -2.44 -3.36 19.81
CA GLN A 47 -2.07 -4.07 21.05
C GLN A 47 -2.74 -5.44 21.14
N ASP A 48 -4.03 -5.46 20.80
CA ASP A 48 -4.83 -6.67 20.61
C ASP A 48 -4.86 -7.01 19.12
N GLN A 49 -4.30 -8.17 18.79
CA GLN A 49 -4.24 -8.69 17.43
C GLN A 49 -5.04 -9.99 17.29
N SER A 50 -5.77 -10.41 18.33
CA SER A 50 -6.54 -11.68 18.35
C SER A 50 -7.68 -11.72 17.31
N LYS A 51 -8.13 -10.54 16.88
CA LYS A 51 -9.20 -10.37 15.87
C LYS A 51 -8.69 -10.36 14.43
N PHE A 52 -7.37 -10.34 14.20
CA PHE A 52 -6.81 -10.37 12.85
C PHE A 52 -6.89 -11.77 12.27
N ARG A 53 -7.63 -11.90 11.16
CA ARG A 53 -7.87 -13.19 10.49
C ARG A 53 -7.18 -13.31 9.14
N PHE A 54 -6.64 -12.21 8.63
CA PHE A 54 -5.86 -12.19 7.41
C PHE A 54 -4.91 -10.99 7.40
N ILE A 55 -3.66 -11.22 7.01
CA ILE A 55 -2.61 -10.19 6.90
C ILE A 55 -1.99 -10.29 5.51
N ALA A 56 -1.99 -9.16 4.80
CA ALA A 56 -1.36 -9.03 3.50
C ALA A 56 -0.39 -7.86 3.48
N SER A 57 0.63 -7.95 2.62
CA SER A 57 1.52 -6.84 2.34
C SER A 57 1.93 -6.81 0.87
N SER A 58 2.42 -5.66 0.40
CA SER A 58 3.29 -5.65 -0.78
C SER A 58 4.53 -6.54 -0.53
N PRO A 59 5.11 -7.19 -1.56
CA PRO A 59 6.30 -8.02 -1.40
C PRO A 59 7.60 -7.21 -1.19
N MET A 60 7.53 -5.88 -1.18
CA MET A 60 8.70 -5.03 -0.96
C MET A 60 9.23 -5.18 0.48
N THR A 61 10.54 -5.09 0.63
CA THR A 61 11.22 -5.37 1.91
C THR A 61 10.70 -4.50 3.05
N ARG A 62 10.54 -3.19 2.79
CA ARG A 62 10.04 -2.24 3.78
C ARG A 62 8.60 -2.54 4.22
N THR A 63 7.74 -3.06 3.35
CA THR A 63 6.36 -3.40 3.70
C THR A 63 6.30 -4.71 4.47
N ILE A 64 7.06 -5.73 4.07
CA ILE A 64 7.16 -6.99 4.83
C ILE A 64 7.73 -6.72 6.23
N HIS A 65 8.84 -5.98 6.32
CA HIS A 65 9.44 -5.66 7.62
C HIS A 65 8.49 -4.84 8.50
N THR A 66 7.81 -3.83 7.94
CA THR A 66 6.77 -3.08 8.67
C THR A 66 5.67 -4.01 9.18
N THR A 67 5.24 -4.98 8.37
CA THR A 67 4.19 -5.96 8.73
C THR A 67 4.64 -6.86 9.87
N CYS A 68 5.84 -7.46 9.75
CA CYS A 68 6.44 -8.30 10.78
C CYS A 68 6.58 -7.58 12.12
N LEU A 69 6.97 -6.30 12.08
CA LEU A 69 6.99 -5.49 13.27
C LEU A 69 5.55 -5.26 13.76
N ILE A 70 4.67 -4.59 13.02
CA ILE A 70 3.36 -4.20 13.58
C ILE A 70 2.51 -5.39 14.06
N PHE A 71 2.51 -6.52 13.35
CA PHE A 71 1.58 -7.63 13.58
C PHE A 71 2.23 -8.89 14.17
N ASP A 72 3.30 -8.71 14.96
CA ASP A 72 4.08 -9.77 15.59
C ASP A 72 3.27 -10.91 16.25
N LYS A 73 2.21 -10.59 17.01
CA LYS A 73 1.37 -11.60 17.68
C LYS A 73 0.46 -12.33 16.72
N ALA A 74 -0.17 -11.64 15.77
CA ALA A 74 -1.04 -12.27 14.78
C ALA A 74 -0.26 -13.21 13.85
N LEU A 75 1.00 -12.90 13.57
CA LEU A 75 1.88 -13.71 12.73
C LEU A 75 2.42 -14.98 13.41
N GLN A 76 2.13 -15.19 14.70
CA GLN A 76 2.43 -16.47 15.35
C GLN A 76 1.51 -17.61 14.89
N THR A 77 0.39 -17.28 14.25
CA THR A 77 -0.66 -18.25 13.86
C THR A 77 -1.04 -18.19 12.39
N GLN A 78 -0.48 -17.26 11.62
CA GLN A 78 -0.75 -17.10 10.19
C GLN A 78 0.43 -16.44 9.48
N ASP A 79 0.56 -16.67 8.18
CA ASP A 79 1.58 -16.06 7.34
C ASP A 79 1.07 -14.76 6.70
N ILE A 80 1.99 -13.90 6.29
CA ILE A 80 1.72 -12.73 5.45
C ILE A 80 1.51 -13.21 4.01
N LEU A 81 0.37 -12.90 3.38
CA LEU A 81 0.26 -13.05 1.93
C LEU A 81 0.92 -11.86 1.22
N ALA A 82 2.00 -12.11 0.47
CA ALA A 82 2.63 -11.09 -0.35
C ALA A 82 1.84 -10.90 -1.66
N ILE A 83 1.27 -9.71 -1.87
CA ILE A 83 0.45 -9.37 -3.05
C ILE A 83 1.23 -8.39 -3.94
N PRO A 84 1.83 -8.82 -5.07
CA PRO A 84 2.64 -7.96 -5.94
C PRO A 84 1.96 -6.67 -6.39
N GLU A 85 0.67 -6.73 -6.66
CA GLU A 85 -0.11 -5.60 -7.14
C GLU A 85 -0.13 -4.44 -6.14
N ALA A 86 0.08 -4.71 -4.84
CA ALA A 86 0.14 -3.71 -3.77
C ALA A 86 1.46 -2.92 -3.71
N GLN A 87 2.39 -3.13 -4.64
CA GLN A 87 3.64 -2.37 -4.74
C GLN A 87 3.44 -0.88 -5.04
N GLU A 88 4.43 -0.04 -4.68
CA GLU A 88 4.39 1.40 -4.95
C GLU A 88 4.26 1.67 -6.46
N ILE A 89 3.76 2.84 -6.83
CA ILE A 89 3.40 3.12 -8.22
C ILE A 89 4.59 3.49 -9.09
N SER A 90 5.64 4.14 -8.56
CA SER A 90 6.72 4.68 -9.40
C SER A 90 7.64 3.58 -9.96
N ASP A 91 8.49 3.99 -10.91
CA ASP A 91 9.57 3.20 -11.50
C ASP A 91 10.96 3.62 -10.99
N HIS A 92 11.04 4.44 -9.92
CA HIS A 92 12.31 4.69 -9.24
C HIS A 92 12.89 3.38 -8.69
N ASN A 93 14.22 3.27 -8.61
CA ASN A 93 14.87 2.05 -8.11
C ASN A 93 14.41 1.68 -6.69
N CYS A 94 14.10 2.66 -5.84
CA CYS A 94 13.51 2.39 -4.53
C CYS A 94 12.12 1.77 -4.56
N ASP A 95 11.39 1.87 -5.67
CA ASP A 95 10.06 1.30 -5.89
C ASP A 95 10.08 0.04 -6.77
N ILE A 96 11.27 -0.43 -7.14
CA ILE A 96 11.49 -1.73 -7.77
C ILE A 96 11.81 -2.76 -6.69
N GLY A 97 10.99 -3.80 -6.60
CA GLY A 97 11.16 -4.90 -5.64
C GLY A 97 12.29 -5.87 -6.00
N SER A 98 12.68 -6.71 -5.04
CA SER A 98 13.67 -7.77 -5.27
C SER A 98 13.11 -8.92 -6.13
N PRO A 99 13.94 -9.61 -6.95
CA PRO A 99 13.53 -10.84 -7.62
C PRO A 99 13.04 -11.91 -6.63
N PRO A 100 12.12 -12.82 -7.03
CA PRO A 100 11.51 -13.81 -6.12
C PRO A 100 12.53 -14.62 -5.30
N ALA A 101 13.60 -15.10 -5.92
CA ALA A 101 14.64 -15.88 -5.23
C ALA A 101 15.37 -15.07 -4.15
N VAL A 102 15.66 -13.79 -4.43
CA VAL A 102 16.31 -12.88 -3.46
C VAL A 102 15.36 -12.54 -2.31
N LEU A 103 14.08 -12.36 -2.62
CA LEU A 103 13.06 -12.09 -1.62
C LEU A 103 12.85 -13.31 -0.69
N ALA A 104 12.77 -14.51 -1.26
CA ALA A 104 12.65 -15.75 -0.49
C ALA A 104 13.83 -15.95 0.46
N GLU A 105 15.06 -15.77 -0.03
CA GLU A 105 16.27 -15.83 0.81
C GLU A 105 16.23 -14.78 1.93
N ARG A 106 15.80 -13.54 1.62
CA ARG A 106 15.65 -12.47 2.61
C ARG A 106 14.63 -12.83 3.70
N CYS A 107 13.48 -13.39 3.32
CA CYS A 107 12.47 -13.84 4.27
C CYS A 107 13.01 -14.95 5.19
N LEU A 108 13.74 -15.92 4.63
CA LEU A 108 14.38 -16.99 5.41
C LEU A 108 15.43 -16.46 6.39
N GLN A 109 16.30 -15.54 5.94
CA GLN A 109 17.35 -14.96 6.78
C GLN A 109 16.82 -14.14 7.96
N ASN A 110 15.61 -13.59 7.85
CA ASN A 110 15.00 -12.75 8.87
C ASN A 110 13.87 -13.47 9.64
N ASP A 111 13.67 -14.77 9.41
CA ASP A 111 12.57 -15.56 9.98
C ASP A 111 11.18 -14.91 9.75
N TRP A 112 10.97 -14.31 8.57
CA TRP A 112 9.71 -13.67 8.22
C TRP A 112 8.69 -14.70 7.66
N PRO A 113 7.52 -14.87 8.29
CA PRO A 113 6.49 -15.81 7.83
C PRO A 113 5.72 -15.21 6.66
N VAL A 114 6.20 -15.44 5.43
CA VAL A 114 5.64 -14.85 4.21
C VAL A 114 5.29 -15.93 3.19
N ASP A 115 4.02 -15.96 2.79
CA ASP A 115 3.56 -16.69 1.61
C ASP A 115 3.85 -15.88 0.35
N LEU A 116 4.83 -16.36 -0.43
CA LEU A 116 5.27 -15.77 -1.70
C LEU A 116 4.58 -16.41 -2.92
N SER A 117 3.50 -17.18 -2.74
CA SER A 117 2.83 -17.93 -3.82
C SER A 117 2.32 -17.08 -4.98
N LEU A 118 2.05 -15.79 -4.76
CA LEU A 118 1.65 -14.84 -5.81
C LEU A 118 2.83 -14.10 -6.45
N VAL A 119 4.03 -14.20 -5.87
CA VAL A 119 5.22 -13.45 -6.30
C VAL A 119 5.95 -14.23 -7.40
N SER A 120 5.51 -14.02 -8.64
CA SER A 120 6.08 -14.65 -9.83
C SER A 120 7.27 -13.87 -10.41
N GLU A 121 8.07 -14.51 -11.26
CA GLU A 121 9.13 -13.82 -12.02
C GLU A 121 8.57 -12.66 -12.83
N GLY A 122 9.25 -11.50 -12.80
CA GLY A 122 8.80 -10.27 -13.45
C GLY A 122 7.79 -9.43 -12.66
N TRP A 123 7.41 -9.81 -11.44
CA TRP A 123 6.51 -8.99 -10.60
C TRP A 123 7.04 -7.58 -10.31
N ASN A 124 8.37 -7.43 -10.34
CA ASN A 124 9.10 -6.19 -10.11
C ASN A 124 9.48 -5.47 -11.42
N ASP A 125 9.04 -5.96 -12.59
CA ASP A 125 9.23 -5.26 -13.86
C ASP A 125 8.23 -4.11 -13.98
N LYS A 126 8.76 -2.89 -14.07
CA LYS A 126 8.03 -1.62 -14.14
C LYS A 126 7.90 -1.07 -15.56
N ASP A 127 8.05 -1.92 -16.59
CA ASP A 127 7.86 -1.51 -17.98
C ASP A 127 6.56 -0.69 -18.15
N LEU A 128 6.66 0.41 -18.91
CA LEU A 128 5.58 1.37 -19.07
C LEU A 128 4.31 0.74 -19.66
N TYR A 129 4.44 -0.32 -20.47
CA TYR A 129 3.32 -1.03 -21.10
C TYR A 129 2.93 -2.31 -20.36
N GLY A 130 3.63 -2.64 -19.29
CA GLY A 130 3.38 -3.81 -18.45
C GLY A 130 2.30 -3.59 -17.38
N PRO A 131 1.89 -4.67 -16.70
CA PRO A 131 0.85 -4.61 -15.65
C PRO A 131 1.28 -3.83 -14.41
N ASN A 132 2.60 -3.70 -14.14
CA ASN A 132 3.12 -2.95 -13.01
C ASN A 132 3.57 -1.53 -13.38
N SER A 133 3.20 -1.09 -14.57
CA SER A 133 3.50 0.25 -15.08
C SER A 133 3.12 1.35 -14.07
N PRO A 134 3.90 2.44 -14.01
CA PRO A 134 3.55 3.60 -13.20
C PRO A 134 2.34 4.38 -13.74
N ILE A 135 1.87 4.10 -14.95
CA ILE A 135 0.72 4.79 -15.54
C ILE A 135 -0.55 4.57 -14.70
N THR A 136 -1.33 5.64 -14.49
CA THR A 136 -2.58 5.65 -13.69
C THR A 136 -3.48 4.45 -13.97
N GLY A 137 -3.69 4.10 -15.25
CA GLY A 137 -4.56 2.98 -15.63
C GLY A 137 -4.08 1.64 -15.06
N ALA A 138 -2.78 1.34 -15.15
CA ALA A 138 -2.20 0.13 -14.57
C ALA A 138 -2.26 0.15 -13.03
N CYS A 139 -2.00 1.31 -12.42
CA CYS A 139 -2.14 1.49 -10.97
C CYS A 139 -3.57 1.22 -10.48
N ALA A 140 -4.59 1.70 -11.20
CA ALA A 140 -5.99 1.46 -10.87
C ALA A 140 -6.38 -0.02 -11.00
N GLU A 141 -5.92 -0.71 -12.05
CA GLU A 141 -6.16 -2.15 -12.23
C GLU A 141 -5.49 -2.99 -11.12
N ARG A 142 -4.25 -2.65 -10.74
CA ARG A 142 -3.57 -3.28 -9.61
C ARG A 142 -4.32 -3.07 -8.30
N ALA A 143 -4.77 -1.84 -8.03
CA ALA A 143 -5.58 -1.53 -6.85
C ALA A 143 -6.89 -2.33 -6.82
N ARG A 144 -7.55 -2.48 -7.96
CA ARG A 144 -8.74 -3.33 -8.12
C ARG A 144 -8.43 -4.80 -7.81
N ALA A 145 -7.35 -5.34 -8.35
CA ALA A 145 -6.93 -6.71 -8.08
C ALA A 145 -6.70 -6.95 -6.57
N VAL A 146 -6.01 -6.04 -5.88
CA VAL A 146 -5.80 -6.13 -4.42
C VAL A 146 -7.14 -6.14 -3.68
N ARG A 147 -8.05 -5.21 -3.97
CA ARG A 147 -9.38 -5.17 -3.30
C ARG A 147 -10.15 -6.48 -3.48
N ARG A 148 -10.12 -7.05 -4.68
CA ARG A 148 -10.77 -8.34 -4.96
C ARG A 148 -10.15 -9.49 -4.19
N ILE A 149 -8.81 -9.58 -4.16
CA ILE A 149 -8.10 -10.60 -3.36
C ILE A 149 -8.47 -10.48 -1.89
N LEU A 150 -8.47 -9.26 -1.33
CA LEU A 150 -8.88 -9.05 0.06
C LEU A 150 -10.31 -9.56 0.30
N ARG A 151 -11.26 -9.18 -0.56
CA ARG A 151 -12.66 -9.61 -0.42
C ARG A 151 -12.78 -11.13 -0.48
N GLU A 152 -12.24 -11.75 -1.53
CA GLU A 152 -12.28 -13.20 -1.74
C GLU A 152 -11.71 -13.97 -0.54
N ARG A 153 -10.62 -13.48 0.07
CA ARG A 153 -10.02 -14.07 1.29
C ARG A 153 -10.89 -13.90 2.54
N THR A 154 -11.85 -12.97 2.52
CA THR A 154 -12.73 -12.68 3.66
C THR A 154 -14.16 -13.20 3.55
N ASN A 155 -14.59 -13.71 2.39
CA ASN A 155 -15.97 -14.16 2.15
C ASN A 155 -16.46 -15.17 3.21
N ASP A 156 -15.60 -16.08 3.67
CA ASP A 156 -15.95 -17.11 4.64
C ASP A 156 -15.69 -16.72 6.11
N LEU A 157 -15.23 -15.50 6.39
CA LEU A 157 -14.81 -15.08 7.74
C LEU A 157 -15.95 -14.52 8.59
N ILE A 158 -16.99 -13.96 7.97
CA ILE A 158 -18.19 -13.50 8.68
C ILE A 158 -19.14 -14.69 8.81
N LYS A 159 -18.95 -15.51 9.86
CA LYS A 159 -19.82 -16.63 10.18
C LYS A 159 -20.54 -16.38 11.50
N ASP A 160 -21.85 -16.14 11.41
CA ASP A 160 -22.87 -16.12 12.47
C ASP A 160 -22.63 -15.26 13.73
N ASP A 161 -21.57 -14.45 13.79
CA ASP A 161 -21.29 -13.55 14.90
C ASP A 161 -21.53 -12.08 14.54
N ASP A 162 -21.93 -11.28 15.53
CA ASP A 162 -22.10 -9.83 15.43
C ASP A 162 -20.78 -9.06 15.55
N GLU A 163 -19.64 -9.75 15.75
CA GLU A 163 -18.32 -9.14 15.87
C GLU A 163 -17.65 -8.80 14.52
N ASP A 164 -17.05 -7.61 14.46
CA ASP A 164 -16.22 -7.18 13.33
C ASP A 164 -14.97 -8.09 13.17
N VAL A 165 -14.66 -8.47 11.93
CA VAL A 165 -13.45 -9.21 11.55
C VAL A 165 -12.41 -8.23 11.05
N HIS A 166 -11.18 -8.36 11.53
CA HIS A 166 -10.10 -7.45 11.17
C HIS A 166 -9.13 -8.10 10.18
N ILE A 167 -8.74 -7.36 9.15
CA ILE A 167 -7.67 -7.74 8.23
C ILE A 167 -6.69 -6.58 8.06
N ALA A 168 -5.45 -6.86 7.65
CA ALA A 168 -4.43 -5.84 7.41
C ALA A 168 -3.93 -5.87 5.96
N LEU A 169 -3.69 -4.67 5.40
CA LEU A 169 -2.93 -4.48 4.16
C LEU A 169 -1.82 -3.47 4.41
N VAL A 170 -0.56 -3.91 4.38
CA VAL A 170 0.60 -3.02 4.48
C VAL A 170 1.17 -2.72 3.10
N ALA A 171 1.11 -1.46 2.68
CA ALA A 171 1.44 -1.02 1.33
C ALA A 171 2.15 0.34 1.33
N HIS A 172 2.03 1.09 0.23
CA HIS A 172 2.78 2.33 0.00
C HIS A 172 1.85 3.52 -0.20
N GLY A 173 2.40 4.72 -0.06
CA GLY A 173 1.60 5.94 0.09
C GLY A 173 0.80 6.27 -1.16
N SER A 174 1.45 6.26 -2.33
CA SER A 174 0.76 6.61 -3.58
C SER A 174 -0.19 5.50 -4.00
N PHE A 175 0.24 4.23 -3.88
CA PHE A 175 -0.64 3.07 -4.12
C PHE A 175 -1.93 3.11 -3.29
N LEU A 176 -1.87 3.49 -2.01
CA LEU A 176 -3.05 3.50 -1.13
C LEU A 176 -4.12 4.51 -1.54
N HIS A 177 -3.76 5.56 -2.29
CA HIS A 177 -4.74 6.46 -2.92
C HIS A 177 -5.53 5.75 -4.02
N TYR A 178 -4.88 4.95 -4.87
CA TYR A 178 -5.56 4.12 -5.87
C TYR A 178 -6.39 2.99 -5.24
N PHE A 179 -5.87 2.38 -4.17
CA PHE A 179 -6.58 1.34 -3.42
C PHE A 179 -7.91 1.85 -2.87
N SER A 180 -7.93 3.06 -2.29
CA SER A 180 -9.12 3.62 -1.64
C SER A 180 -9.96 4.54 -2.53
N ASN A 181 -9.41 4.99 -3.66
CA ASN A 181 -9.94 6.11 -4.45
C ASN A 181 -10.22 7.37 -3.62
N ASP A 182 -9.42 7.57 -2.56
CA ASP A 182 -9.45 8.77 -1.73
C ASP A 182 -8.27 9.67 -2.06
N TRP A 183 -8.58 10.82 -2.62
CA TRP A 183 -7.62 11.82 -3.06
C TRP A 183 -7.53 13.03 -2.10
N GLU A 184 -8.26 13.03 -0.99
CA GLU A 184 -8.18 14.10 0.01
C GLU A 184 -6.76 14.23 0.57
N ASN A 185 -6.23 15.45 0.54
CA ASN A 185 -4.92 15.79 1.09
C ASN A 185 -3.73 15.03 0.46
N SER A 186 -3.89 14.47 -0.75
CA SER A 186 -2.87 13.65 -1.41
C SER A 186 -1.58 14.38 -1.79
N THR A 187 -1.57 15.71 -1.70
CA THR A 187 -0.43 16.58 -2.01
C THR A 187 0.26 17.15 -0.76
N LEU A 188 -0.13 16.71 0.45
CA LEU A 188 0.51 17.19 1.70
C LEU A 188 1.96 16.73 1.86
N GLY A 189 2.31 15.57 1.30
CA GLY A 189 3.68 15.08 1.18
C GLY A 189 4.06 14.87 -0.28
N CYS A 190 5.33 14.51 -0.52
CA CYS A 190 5.81 14.16 -1.85
C CYS A 190 5.13 12.87 -2.33
N GLY A 191 4.30 12.98 -3.36
CA GLY A 191 3.59 11.86 -3.99
C GLY A 191 2.50 11.19 -3.15
N THR A 192 2.19 11.69 -1.95
CA THR A 192 1.17 11.08 -1.08
C THR A 192 0.75 11.98 0.08
N GLY A 193 -0.49 11.83 0.53
CA GLY A 193 -1.03 12.42 1.75
C GLY A 193 -0.87 11.54 3.01
N TRP A 194 -0.30 10.34 2.88
CA TRP A 194 -0.10 9.41 3.98
C TRP A 194 1.21 9.68 4.70
N LYS A 195 1.25 9.68 6.03
CA LYS A 195 2.48 9.69 6.82
C LYS A 195 3.07 8.28 6.89
N ASN A 196 4.39 8.17 7.08
CA ASN A 196 4.99 6.86 7.35
C ASN A 196 4.34 6.20 8.56
N CYS A 197 4.04 4.90 8.46
CA CYS A 197 3.35 4.14 9.49
C CYS A 197 1.95 4.68 9.88
N GLU A 198 1.33 5.49 9.01
CA GLU A 198 -0.08 5.87 9.17
C GLU A 198 -0.99 4.67 8.88
N THR A 199 -2.06 4.56 9.66
CA THR A 199 -3.11 3.56 9.49
C THR A 199 -4.42 4.27 9.22
N ARG A 200 -5.15 3.82 8.20
CA ARG A 200 -6.56 4.17 8.00
C ARG A 200 -7.40 2.91 7.91
N ARG A 201 -8.65 3.00 8.34
CA ARG A 201 -9.60 1.87 8.38
C ARG A 201 -10.64 2.02 7.30
N TYR A 202 -10.92 0.92 6.63
CA TYR A 202 -11.90 0.85 5.56
C TYR A 202 -12.87 -0.30 5.76
N VAL A 203 -14.03 -0.17 5.11
CA VAL A 203 -15.00 -1.27 4.91
C VAL A 203 -15.29 -1.38 3.42
N PHE A 204 -15.71 -2.56 2.95
CA PHE A 204 -16.26 -2.68 1.60
C PHE A 204 -17.54 -1.83 1.48
N GLN A 205 -17.62 -1.06 0.40
CA GLN A 205 -18.72 -0.12 0.16
C GLN A 205 -20.03 -0.86 -0.17
N ASN A 206 -19.92 -1.92 -0.95
CA ASN A 206 -21.03 -2.72 -1.46
C ASN A 206 -20.84 -4.20 -1.13
N ASP A 207 -21.87 -5.00 -1.37
CA ASP A 207 -21.85 -6.44 -1.17
C ASP A 207 -21.03 -7.20 -2.25
N GLU A 208 -21.16 -8.53 -2.26
CA GLU A 208 -20.41 -9.42 -3.17
C GLU A 208 -20.66 -9.15 -4.66
N SER A 209 -21.73 -8.43 -5.03
CA SER A 209 -22.06 -8.13 -6.44
C SER A 209 -21.19 -7.03 -7.06
N ASP A 210 -20.48 -6.24 -6.25
CA ASP A 210 -19.58 -5.18 -6.73
C ASP A 210 -18.31 -5.78 -7.33
N GLU A 211 -18.18 -5.87 -8.64
CA GLU A 211 -17.00 -6.50 -9.25
C GLU A 211 -15.66 -5.80 -8.94
N ASP A 212 -15.67 -4.55 -8.51
CA ASP A 212 -14.47 -3.74 -8.23
C ASP A 212 -14.06 -3.75 -6.76
N ALA A 213 -14.92 -4.28 -5.89
CA ALA A 213 -14.72 -4.42 -4.46
C ALA A 213 -14.36 -3.09 -3.77
N TRP A 214 -15.02 -1.99 -4.16
CA TRP A 214 -14.69 -0.65 -3.66
C TRP A 214 -14.75 -0.58 -2.14
N VAL A 215 -13.89 0.26 -1.56
CA VAL A 215 -13.77 0.45 -0.12
C VAL A 215 -14.01 1.91 0.24
N VAL A 216 -14.58 2.14 1.41
CA VAL A 216 -14.82 3.47 1.96
C VAL A 216 -14.17 3.59 3.34
N GLU A 217 -13.47 4.70 3.58
CA GLU A 217 -12.84 4.95 4.87
C GLU A 217 -13.91 5.12 5.95
N THR A 218 -13.71 4.49 7.11
CA THR A 218 -14.67 4.62 8.22
C THR A 218 -14.65 6.01 8.83
N GLU A 219 -15.79 6.43 9.38
CA GLU A 219 -15.91 7.75 10.02
C GLU A 219 -14.89 7.93 11.15
N GLU A 220 -14.66 6.89 11.96
CA GLU A 220 -13.70 6.93 13.06
C GLU A 220 -12.26 7.09 12.58
N SER A 221 -11.93 6.53 11.41
CA SER A 221 -10.62 6.71 10.78
C SER A 221 -10.44 8.14 10.28
N ARG A 222 -11.46 8.69 9.60
CA ARG A 222 -11.47 10.08 9.13
C ARG A 222 -11.30 11.08 10.27
N GLN A 223 -12.07 10.90 11.34
CA GLN A 223 -11.99 11.73 12.55
C GLN A 223 -10.60 11.65 13.21
N ALA A 224 -10.00 10.45 13.28
CA ALA A 224 -8.67 10.26 13.86
C ALA A 224 -7.56 11.01 13.11
N ARG A 225 -7.74 11.26 11.80
CA ARG A 225 -6.82 12.10 10.99
C ARG A 225 -7.28 13.56 10.84
N GLY A 226 -8.28 14.00 11.61
CA GLY A 226 -8.70 15.39 11.72
C GLY A 226 -9.71 15.86 10.67
N LEU A 227 -10.30 14.95 9.90
CA LEU A 227 -11.35 15.28 8.92
C LEU A 227 -12.73 15.32 9.57
N LYS A 228 -13.63 16.10 8.96
CA LYS A 228 -15.03 16.24 9.37
C LYS A 228 -15.94 15.88 8.21
N GLY A 229 -17.07 15.25 8.52
CA GLY A 229 -18.07 14.88 7.53
C GLY A 229 -17.76 13.59 6.77
N PRO A 230 -18.67 13.19 5.88
CA PRO A 230 -18.51 11.98 5.08
C PRO A 230 -17.29 12.06 4.16
N ALA A 231 -16.92 10.94 3.56
CA ALA A 231 -16.00 10.95 2.43
C ALA A 231 -16.61 11.79 1.28
N PRO A 232 -15.79 12.51 0.49
CA PRO A 232 -16.26 13.20 -0.70
C PRO A 232 -16.98 12.25 -1.64
N SER A 233 -17.94 12.79 -2.38
CA SER A 233 -18.66 12.07 -3.44
C SER A 233 -17.72 11.62 -4.55
N ALA A 234 -18.17 10.69 -5.39
CA ALA A 234 -17.40 10.22 -6.53
C ALA A 234 -17.02 11.35 -7.51
N GLU A 235 -17.88 12.36 -7.66
CA GLU A 235 -17.60 13.53 -8.50
C GLU A 235 -16.51 14.40 -7.88
N GLU A 236 -16.59 14.68 -6.57
CA GLU A 236 -15.56 15.44 -5.85
C GLU A 236 -14.21 14.68 -5.82
N GLN A 237 -14.21 13.35 -5.66
CA GLN A 237 -13.00 12.54 -5.73
C GLN A 237 -12.33 12.64 -7.10
N ARG A 238 -13.11 12.68 -8.19
CA ARG A 238 -12.56 12.89 -9.54
C ARG A 238 -11.90 14.26 -9.69
N GLU A 239 -12.49 15.31 -9.13
CA GLU A 239 -11.86 16.64 -9.13
C GLU A 239 -10.59 16.69 -8.27
N LEU A 240 -10.61 16.02 -7.11
CA LEU A 240 -9.43 15.90 -6.24
C LEU A 240 -8.32 15.09 -6.89
N TYR A 241 -8.65 14.04 -7.64
CA TYR A 241 -7.70 13.28 -8.44
C TYR A 241 -6.98 14.17 -9.45
N GLU A 242 -7.71 14.96 -10.26
CA GLU A 242 -7.08 15.85 -11.24
C GLU A 242 -6.17 16.88 -10.59
N LYS A 243 -6.61 17.48 -9.47
CA LYS A 243 -5.77 18.38 -8.66
C LYS A 243 -4.53 17.69 -8.11
N THR A 244 -4.68 16.43 -7.68
CA THR A 244 -3.56 15.64 -7.15
C THR A 244 -2.52 15.35 -8.23
N MET A 245 -2.95 14.95 -9.42
CA MET A 245 -2.01 14.66 -10.51
C MET A 245 -1.19 15.90 -10.89
N VAL A 246 -1.84 17.08 -10.94
CA VAL A 246 -1.12 18.36 -11.13
C VAL A 246 -0.18 18.64 -9.96
N GLY A 247 -0.66 18.51 -8.72
CA GLY A 247 0.14 18.79 -7.53
C GLY A 247 1.36 17.87 -7.37
N TRP A 248 1.26 16.60 -7.76
CA TRP A 248 2.41 15.68 -7.77
C TRP A 248 3.45 16.09 -8.81
N VAL A 249 3.03 16.56 -9.99
CA VAL A 249 3.95 17.13 -10.99
C VAL A 249 4.63 18.39 -10.47
N GLU A 250 3.90 19.26 -9.76
CA GLU A 250 4.47 20.46 -9.12
C GLU A 250 5.47 20.12 -8.00
N GLN A 251 5.40 18.92 -7.42
CA GLN A 251 6.38 18.37 -6.48
C GLN A 251 7.62 17.77 -7.17
N GLY A 252 7.68 17.79 -8.50
CA GLY A 252 8.80 17.24 -9.28
C GLY A 252 8.63 15.78 -9.70
N LEU A 253 7.43 15.19 -9.53
CA LEU A 253 7.17 13.81 -9.94
C LEU A 253 6.77 13.73 -11.43
N PRO A 254 6.98 12.57 -12.09
CA PRO A 254 6.52 12.37 -13.46
C PRO A 254 5.00 12.49 -13.61
N ASP A 255 4.55 13.05 -14.74
CA ASP A 255 3.13 13.03 -15.09
C ASP A 255 2.73 11.66 -15.67
N ILE A 256 2.20 10.80 -14.80
CA ILE A 256 1.86 9.41 -15.07
C ILE A 256 0.44 9.21 -15.65
N ARG A 257 -0.29 10.27 -15.98
CA ARG A 257 -1.67 10.15 -16.48
C ARG A 257 -1.74 9.47 -17.84
N TYR A 258 -0.74 9.70 -18.69
CA TYR A 258 -0.68 9.19 -20.05
C TYR A 258 0.71 8.70 -20.42
N TYR A 259 0.78 7.73 -21.33
CA TYR A 259 2.07 7.26 -21.88
C TYR A 259 2.93 8.40 -22.44
N ALA A 260 2.32 9.33 -23.18
CA ALA A 260 3.03 10.44 -23.81
C ALA A 260 3.69 11.38 -22.79
N THR A 261 3.07 11.59 -21.64
CA THR A 261 3.60 12.46 -20.58
C THR A 261 4.64 11.73 -19.73
N ALA A 262 4.42 10.44 -19.44
CA ALA A 262 5.39 9.62 -18.72
C ALA A 262 6.70 9.42 -19.51
N LEU A 263 6.61 9.23 -20.83
CA LEU A 263 7.78 9.11 -21.71
C LEU A 263 8.59 10.41 -21.85
N ALA A 264 7.95 11.56 -21.64
CA ALA A 264 8.60 12.86 -21.74
C ALA A 264 9.46 13.18 -20.50
N HIS A 265 9.20 12.51 -19.38
CA HIS A 265 10.10 12.55 -18.24
C HIS A 265 11.37 11.76 -18.58
N PRO A 266 12.58 12.30 -18.36
CA PRO A 266 13.77 11.50 -18.49
C PRO A 266 13.61 10.27 -17.60
N ARG A 267 13.51 9.08 -18.20
CA ARG A 267 13.86 7.85 -17.47
C ARG A 267 15.22 8.14 -16.90
N HIS A 268 15.43 7.88 -15.61
CA HIS A 268 16.66 8.23 -14.91
C HIS A 268 17.87 7.40 -15.41
N GLU A 269 18.19 7.43 -16.71
CA GLU A 269 19.41 6.89 -17.31
C GLU A 269 20.67 7.54 -16.70
N ASP A 270 20.52 8.67 -16.00
CA ASP A 270 21.58 9.33 -15.25
C ASP A 270 21.71 8.89 -13.78
N GLN A 271 20.75 8.16 -13.19
CA GLN A 271 20.90 7.57 -11.84
C GLN A 271 21.74 6.28 -11.85
N ALA A 272 21.88 5.62 -13.01
CA ALA A 272 22.78 4.49 -13.19
C ALA A 272 24.28 4.90 -13.26
N LYS A 273 24.59 6.20 -13.23
CA LYS A 273 25.95 6.75 -13.36
C LYS A 273 26.53 7.32 -12.05
N LEU A 274 25.84 7.17 -10.92
CA LEU A 274 26.33 7.57 -9.59
C LEU A 274 26.40 6.37 -8.65
#